data_AF-A0A6L3Z0Q2-F1
#
_entry.id   AF-A0A6L3Z0Q2-F1
#
_cell.length_a   1.000
_cell.length_b   1.000
_cell.length_c   1.000
_cell.angle_alpha   90.00
_cell.angle_beta   90.00
_cell.angle_gamma   90.00
#
_symmetry.space_group_name_H-M   'P 1'
#
loop_
_entity.id
_entity.type
_entity.pdbx_description
1 polymer ?
#
loop_
_entity_poly.entity_id
_entity_poly.type
_entity_poly.pdbx_seq_one_letter_code
_entity_poly.pdbx_strand_id
1 'polypeptide(L)' 'MNDNLSNDMLVGAKAIADFTGFGTRTVYHLAATGSLPTFKVGDLVCARKTKLIDFIEALEARAA' A
#
# COMPACT_ATOMS: atom_id res chain seq x y z
N MET A 1 -12.20 -21.07 3.05
CA MET A 1 -12.63 -19.67 3.15
C MET A 1 -11.93 -18.94 2.02
N ASN A 2 -12.68 -18.45 1.03
CA ASN A 2 -12.11 -17.88 -0.19
C ASN A 2 -11.68 -16.45 0.14
N ASP A 3 -10.49 -16.31 0.74
CA ASP A 3 -9.82 -15.02 0.91
C ASP A 3 -9.68 -14.40 -0.47
N ASN A 4 -10.57 -13.47 -0.79
CA ASN A 4 -10.61 -12.79 -2.07
C ASN A 4 -9.34 -11.93 -2.18
N LEU A 5 -8.26 -12.52 -2.67
CA LEU A 5 -6.99 -11.84 -2.97
C LEU A 5 -7.25 -10.59 -3.81
N SER A 6 -8.25 -10.65 -4.71
CA SER A 6 -8.73 -9.51 -5.50
C SER A 6 -9.25 -8.34 -4.66
N ASN A 7 -9.84 -8.59 -3.48
CA ASN A 7 -10.30 -7.54 -2.58
C ASN A 7 -9.17 -6.97 -1.71
N ASP A 8 -8.15 -7.78 -1.40
CA ASP A 8 -6.98 -7.35 -0.63
C ASP A 8 -5.94 -6.62 -1.49
N MET A 9 -5.93 -6.87 -2.79
CA MET A 9 -4.98 -6.28 -3.72
C MET A 9 -5.43 -4.89 -4.20
N LEU A 10 -4.59 -3.88 -3.96
CA LEU A 10 -4.70 -2.55 -4.52
C LEU A 10 -3.79 -2.44 -5.73
N VAL A 11 -4.35 -2.06 -6.88
CA VAL A 11 -3.62 -1.94 -8.14
C VAL A 11 -3.57 -0.47 -8.57
N GLY A 12 -2.35 0.02 -8.76
CA GLY A 12 -2.07 1.39 -9.15
C GLY A 12 -2.02 2.36 -7.97
N ALA A 13 -1.30 3.46 -8.17
CA ALA A 13 -1.15 4.50 -7.16
C ALA A 13 -2.49 5.14 -6.76
N LYS A 14 -3.49 5.16 -7.66
CA LYS A 14 -4.82 5.67 -7.35
C LYS A 14 -5.54 4.81 -6.30
N ALA A 15 -5.54 3.49 -6.46
CA ALA A 15 -6.21 2.61 -5.49
C ALA A 15 -5.54 2.67 -4.10
N ILE A 16 -4.21 2.79 -4.08
CA ILE A 16 -3.44 2.96 -2.84
C ILE A 16 -3.72 4.33 -2.21
N ALA A 17 -3.77 5.40 -3.01
CA ALA A 17 -4.12 6.74 -2.55
C ALA A 17 -5.53 6.78 -1.95
N ASP A 18 -6.51 6.22 -2.66
CA ASP A 18 -7.91 6.16 -2.21
C ASP A 18 -8.05 5.35 -0.91
N PHE A 19 -7.21 4.32 -0.69
CA PHE A 19 -7.23 3.51 0.53
C PHE A 19 -6.49 4.16 1.72
N THR A 20 -5.33 4.75 1.48
CA THR A 20 -4.46 5.31 2.54
C THR A 20 -4.76 6.78 2.85
N GLY A 21 -5.50 7.47 1.98
CA GLY A 21 -5.73 8.92 2.06
C GLY A 21 -4.54 9.76 1.58
N PHE A 22 -3.44 9.15 1.14
CA PHE A 22 -2.29 9.87 0.60
C PHE A 22 -2.54 10.38 -0.82
N GLY A 23 -1.80 11.43 -1.22
CA GLY A 23 -1.79 11.86 -2.62
C GLY A 23 -1.12 10.84 -3.54
N THR A 24 -1.60 10.69 -4.78
CA THR A 24 -1.03 9.74 -5.76
C THR A 24 0.46 9.96 -6.02
N ARG A 25 0.91 11.22 -6.06
CA ARG A 25 2.34 11.57 -6.18
C ARG A 25 3.15 11.11 -4.97
N THR A 26 2.58 11.25 -3.77
CA THR A 26 3.17 10.79 -2.53
C THR A 26 3.30 9.26 -2.53
N VAL A 27 2.27 8.55 -2.99
CA VAL A 27 2.32 7.08 -3.14
C VAL A 27 3.45 6.66 -4.06
N TYR A 28 3.61 7.30 -5.23
CA TYR A 28 4.74 6.97 -6.12
C TYR A 28 6.10 7.25 -5.49
N HIS A 29 6.22 8.37 -4.77
CA HIS A 29 7.45 8.71 -4.07
C HIS A 29 7.76 7.67 -2.99
N LEU A 30 6.79 7.35 -2.12
CA LEU A 30 6.95 6.37 -1.04
C LEU A 30 7.18 4.95 -1.56
N ALA A 31 6.58 4.59 -2.70
CA ALA A 31 6.86 3.33 -3.38
C ALA A 31 8.28 3.29 -3.95
N ALA A 32 8.79 4.41 -4.48
CA ALA A 32 10.15 4.51 -5.00
C ALA A 32 11.21 4.54 -3.89
N THR A 33 10.91 5.16 -2.74
CA THR A 33 11.81 5.20 -1.58
C THR A 33 11.74 3.94 -0.72
N GLY A 34 10.81 3.02 -0.99
CA GLY A 34 10.57 1.82 -0.18
C GLY A 34 9.97 2.12 1.19
N SER A 35 9.39 3.32 1.38
CA SER A 35 8.77 3.75 2.63
C SER A 35 7.31 3.31 2.77
N LEU A 36 6.74 2.67 1.74
CA LEU A 36 5.47 1.95 1.81
C LEU A 36 5.65 0.50 1.32
N PRO A 37 4.95 -0.48 1.91
CA PRO A 37 4.98 -1.88 1.51
C PRO A 37 4.23 -2.10 0.19
N THR A 38 4.85 -1.67 -0.90
CA THR A 38 4.36 -1.81 -2.28
C THR A 38 5.29 -2.70 -3.10
N PHE A 39 4.77 -3.28 -4.17
CA PHE A 39 5.51 -4.09 -5.13
C PHE A 39 5.11 -3.73 -6.56
N LYS A 40 6.01 -3.92 -7.52
CA LYS A 40 5.73 -3.63 -8.93
C LYS A 40 5.32 -4.90 -9.67
N VAL A 41 4.32 -4.79 -10.54
CA VAL A 41 3.90 -5.82 -11.49
C VAL A 41 3.92 -5.19 -12.88
N GLY A 42 5.03 -5.38 -13.60
CA GLY A 42 5.31 -4.61 -14.82
C GLY A 42 5.45 -3.12 -14.49
N ASP A 43 4.63 -2.29 -15.16
CA ASP A 43 4.58 -0.84 -14.93
C ASP A 43 3.62 -0.42 -13.80
N LEU A 44 2.86 -1.36 -13.23
CA LEU A 44 1.87 -1.06 -12.19
C LEU A 44 2.48 -1.20 -10.79
N VAL A 45 2.21 -0.21 -9.94
CA VAL A 45 2.50 -0.28 -8.50
C VAL A 45 1.30 -0.89 -7.79
N CYS A 46 1.52 -2.00 -7.10
CA CYS A 46 0.51 -2.74 -6.37
C CYS A 46 0.85 -2.78 -4.88
N ALA A 47 -0.16 -2.91 -4.03
CA ALA A 47 -0.01 -3.12 -2.60
C ALA A 47 -1.08 -4.07 -2.08
N ARG A 48 -0.84 -4.70 -0.93
CA ARG A 48 -1.89 -5.42 -0.20
C ARG A 48 -2.44 -4.56 0.93
N LYS A 49 -3.76 -4.48 1.07
CA LYS A 49 -4.42 -3.71 2.13
C LYS A 49 -3.99 -4.21 3.50
N THR A 50 -4.00 -5.52 3.71
CA THR A 50 -3.50 -6.18 4.92
C THR A 50 -2.10 -5.71 5.29
N LYS A 51 -1.17 -5.71 4.32
CA LYS A 51 0.21 -5.27 4.55
C LYS A 51 0.35 -3.78 4.82
N LEU A 52 -0.49 -2.95 4.22
CA LEU A 52 -0.52 -1.51 4.52
C LEU A 52 -1.01 -1.25 5.94
N ILE A 53 -2.05 -1.97 6.40
CA ILE A 53 -2.55 -1.88 7.77
C ILE A 53 -1.48 -2.35 8.76
N ASP A 54 -0.93 -3.55 8.57
CA ASP A 54 0.14 -4.11 9.42
C ASP A 54 1.31 -3.13 9.55
N PHE A 55 1.65 -2.45 8.46
CA PHE A 55 2.75 -1.50 8.42
C PHE A 55 2.45 -0.22 9.20
N ILE A 56 1.23 0.33 9.07
CA ILE A 56 0.80 1.52 9.82
C ILE A 56 0.75 1.20 11.32
N GLU A 57 0.17 0.06 11.71
CA GLU A 57 0.13 -0.39 13.10
C GLU A 57 1.56 -0.53 13.68
N ALA A 58 2.49 -1.10 12.90
CA ALA A 58 3.88 -1.22 13.31
C ALA A 58 4.59 0.15 13.43
N LEU A 59 4.22 1.15 12.62
CA LEU A 59 4.74 2.51 12.76
C LEU A 59 4.18 3.19 14.01
N GLU A 60 2.89 3.06 14.27
CA GLU A 60 2.24 3.60 15.48
C GLU A 60 2.85 3.00 16.74
N ALA A 61 3.06 1.67 16.77
CA ALA A 61 3.68 0.98 17.89
C ALA A 61 5.15 1.37 18.14
N ARG A 62 5.86 1.85 17.12
CA ARG A 62 7.25 2.35 17.25
C ARG A 62 7.33 3.81 17.67
N ALA A 63 6.27 4.57 17.42
CA ALA A 63 6.21 5.99 17.77
C ALA A 63 5.74 6.23 19.21
N ALA A 64 5.11 5.24 19.83
CA ALA A 64 4.72 5.21 21.25
C ALA A 64 5.88 4.77 22.16
#